data_AF-A0A8T5FUQ4-F1
#
_entry.id   AF-A0A8T5FUQ4-F1
#
_cell.length_a   1.000
_cell.length_b   1.000
_cell.length_c   1.000
_cell.angle_alpha   90.00
_cell.angle_beta   90.00
_cell.angle_gamma   90.00
#
_symmetry.space_group_name_H-M   'P 1'
#
loop_
_entity.id
_entity.type
_entity.pdbx_description
1 polymer ?
#
loop_
_entity_poly.entity_id
_entity_poly.type
_entity_poly.pdbx_seq_one_letter_code
_entity_poly.pdbx_strand_id
1 'polypeptide(L)'
;MVWETEDTIDIILSVVITALGLIPLLNNYNIISFALPAIFSNTILVYAITLIAIYLIITGFRYYSDSVMKWPTLLVGGIVFLLGLANILGKFDVLNFAGEANFAIFMNIIYTLVGIFLLLTAFTYK
;
A
#
# COMPACT_ATOMS: atom_id res chain seq x y z
N MET A 1 -0.89 7.66 28.89
CA MET A 1 -1.85 6.88 28.08
C MET A 1 -2.11 7.57 26.73
N VAL A 2 -1.07 8.02 26.02
CA VAL A 2 -1.21 8.57 24.65
C VAL A 2 -0.69 7.58 23.60
N TRP A 3 0.01 6.53 24.05
CA TRP A 3 0.67 5.54 23.20
C TRP A 3 -0.29 4.47 22.63
N GLU A 4 -1.41 4.15 23.29
CA GLU A 4 -2.35 3.12 22.78
C GLU A 4 -3.20 3.57 21.58
N THR A 5 -3.41 4.88 21.43
CA THR A 5 -4.23 5.42 20.34
C THR A 5 -3.49 5.46 19.01
N GLU A 6 -2.17 5.65 19.01
CA GLU A 6 -1.35 5.64 17.79
C GLU A 6 -1.31 4.23 17.17
N ASP A 7 -1.11 3.21 18.01
CA ASP A 7 -1.08 1.80 17.60
C ASP A 7 -2.40 1.34 16.96
N THR A 8 -3.53 1.82 17.51
CA THR A 8 -4.86 1.44 17.00
C THR A 8 -5.12 2.03 15.62
N ILE A 9 -4.67 3.27 15.38
CA ILE A 9 -4.84 3.95 14.09
C ILE A 9 -3.99 3.25 13.02
N ASP A 10 -2.76 2.86 13.35
CA ASP A 10 -1.86 2.16 12.42
C ASP A 10 -2.40 0.76 12.05
N ILE A 11 -2.96 0.04 13.03
CA ILE A 11 -3.62 -1.26 12.77
C ILE A 11 -4.84 -1.07 11.86
N ILE A 12 -5.72 -0.11 12.17
CA ILE A 12 -6.91 0.16 11.34
C ILE A 12 -6.50 0.54 9.91
N LEU A 13 -5.52 1.42 9.76
CA LEU A 13 -4.98 1.80 8.45
C LEU A 13 -4.45 0.57 7.71
N SER A 14 -3.62 -0.25 8.34
CA SER A 14 -3.05 -1.45 7.72
C SER A 14 -4.12 -2.44 7.22
N VAL A 15 -5.18 -2.66 8.01
CA VAL A 15 -6.30 -3.53 7.62
C VAL A 15 -7.08 -2.94 6.45
N VAL A 16 -7.40 -1.66 6.50
CA VAL A 16 -8.12 -0.97 5.42
C VAL A 16 -7.32 -1.04 4.12
N ILE A 17 -6.02 -0.75 4.15
CA ILE A 17 -5.14 -0.79 2.97
C ILE A 17 -5.06 -2.21 2.40
N THR A 18 -4.90 -3.20 3.28
CA THR A 18 -4.86 -4.61 2.88
C THR A 18 -6.17 -5.00 2.20
N ALA A 19 -7.31 -4.63 2.78
CA ALA A 19 -8.62 -4.90 2.18
C ALA A 19 -8.77 -4.21 0.82
N LEU A 20 -8.29 -2.97 0.68
CA LEU A 20 -8.36 -2.21 -0.57
C LEU A 20 -7.49 -2.80 -1.69
N GLY A 21 -6.39 -3.49 -1.37
CA GLY A 21 -5.58 -4.22 -2.36
C GLY A 21 -6.08 -5.65 -2.62
N LEU A 22 -6.47 -6.36 -1.57
CA LEU A 22 -6.86 -7.77 -1.62
C LEU A 22 -8.25 -7.97 -2.24
N ILE A 23 -9.23 -7.12 -1.94
CA ILE A 23 -10.60 -7.26 -2.46
C ILE A 23 -10.64 -7.20 -4.00
N PRO A 24 -10.03 -6.19 -4.68
CA PRO A 24 -9.98 -6.17 -6.13
C PRO A 24 -9.24 -7.38 -6.72
N LEU A 25 -8.19 -7.86 -6.05
CA LEU A 25 -7.43 -9.02 -6.47
C LEU A 25 -8.30 -10.28 -6.42
N LEU A 26 -8.98 -10.53 -5.30
CA LEU A 26 -9.87 -11.68 -5.14
C LEU A 26 -11.07 -11.63 -6.10
N ASN A 27 -11.59 -10.43 -6.40
CA ASN A 27 -12.66 -10.23 -7.38
C ASN A 27 -12.18 -10.54 -8.81
N ASN A 28 -10.98 -10.08 -9.20
CA ASN A 28 -10.38 -10.40 -10.50
C ASN A 28 -10.22 -11.92 -10.74
N TYR A 29 -9.98 -12.70 -9.68
CA TYR A 29 -9.90 -14.16 -9.76
C TYR A 29 -11.26 -14.88 -9.57
N ASN A 30 -12.37 -14.13 -9.52
CA ASN A 30 -13.72 -14.65 -9.25
C ASN A 30 -13.84 -15.46 -7.94
N ILE A 31 -12.97 -15.20 -6.96
CA ILE A 31 -13.01 -15.86 -5.65
C ILE A 31 -14.14 -15.26 -4.79
N ILE A 32 -14.39 -13.95 -4.94
CA ILE A 32 -15.46 -13.22 -4.26
C ILE A 32 -16.30 -12.43 -5.26
N SER A 33 -17.61 -12.34 -5.03
CA SER A 33 -18.54 -11.52 -5.83
C SER A 33 -18.69 -10.08 -5.31
N PHE A 34 -18.01 -9.75 -4.21
CA PHE A 34 -18.06 -8.43 -3.60
C PHE A 34 -17.19 -7.44 -4.39
N ALA A 35 -17.78 -6.30 -4.74
CA ALA A 35 -17.08 -5.19 -5.37
C ALA A 35 -17.01 -3.99 -4.41
N LEU A 36 -15.85 -3.33 -4.36
CA LEU A 36 -15.71 -2.08 -3.63
C LEU A 36 -16.59 -0.98 -4.27
N PRO A 37 -17.19 -0.08 -3.47
CA PRO A 37 -17.92 1.06 -3.98
C PRO A 37 -17.08 1.88 -4.98
N ALA A 38 -17.68 2.35 -6.07
CA ALA A 38 -16.98 3.08 -7.14
C ALA A 38 -16.26 4.36 -6.67
N ILE A 39 -16.61 4.88 -5.48
CA ILE A 39 -15.89 5.96 -4.80
C ILE A 39 -14.42 5.60 -4.55
N PHE A 40 -14.12 4.31 -4.35
CA PHE A 40 -12.76 3.79 -4.28
C PHE A 40 -12.21 3.49 -5.67
N SER A 41 -12.42 4.42 -6.61
CA SER A 41 -11.83 4.31 -7.95
C SER A 41 -10.32 4.10 -7.85
N ASN A 42 -9.77 3.35 -8.81
CA ASN A 42 -8.33 3.06 -8.88
C ASN A 42 -7.45 4.33 -8.75
N THR A 43 -7.96 5.51 -9.09
CA THR A 43 -7.23 6.78 -8.96
C THR A 43 -7.08 7.26 -7.53
N ILE A 44 -8.16 7.28 -6.75
CA ILE A 44 -8.10 7.73 -5.35
C ILE A 44 -7.26 6.74 -4.52
N LEU A 45 -7.37 5.45 -4.83
CA LEU A 45 -6.56 4.40 -4.22
C LEU A 45 -5.07 4.59 -4.47
N VAL A 46 -4.67 4.83 -5.71
CA VAL A 46 -3.25 5.07 -6.06
C VAL A 46 -2.68 6.24 -5.26
N TYR A 47 -3.42 7.35 -5.13
CA TYR A 47 -2.95 8.51 -4.36
C TYR A 47 -2.82 8.21 -2.87
N ALA A 48 -3.84 7.59 -2.27
CA ALA A 48 -3.82 7.22 -0.86
C ALA A 48 -2.64 6.30 -0.55
N ILE A 49 -2.42 5.27 -1.37
CA ILE A 49 -1.34 4.30 -1.20
C ILE A 49 0.03 4.95 -1.38
N THR A 50 0.17 5.87 -2.34
CA THR A 50 1.43 6.62 -2.52
C THR A 50 1.76 7.45 -1.28
N LEU A 51 0.78 8.09 -0.66
CA LEU A 51 0.96 8.83 0.60
C LEU A 51 1.34 7.90 1.76
N ILE A 52 0.72 6.74 1.85
CA ILE A 52 1.05 5.71 2.85
C ILE A 52 2.48 5.20 2.65
N ALA A 53 2.93 5.03 1.41
CA ALA A 53 4.30 4.62 1.12
C ALA A 53 5.32 5.65 1.62
N ILE A 54 5.01 6.95 1.48
CA ILE A 54 5.81 8.02 2.06
C ILE A 54 5.82 7.91 3.59
N TYR A 55 4.67 7.67 4.22
CA TYR A 55 4.58 7.45 5.66
C TYR A 55 5.45 6.27 6.11
N LEU A 56 5.39 5.12 5.42
CA LEU A 56 6.25 3.95 5.66
C LEU A 56 7.73 4.29 5.60
N ILE A 57 8.14 5.09 4.61
CA ILE A 57 9.54 5.53 4.47
C ILE A 57 9.94 6.40 5.66
N ILE A 58 9.11 7.38 6.02
CA ILE A 58 9.35 8.26 7.18
C ILE A 58 9.46 7.44 8.46
N THR A 59 8.54 6.49 8.66
CA THR A 59 8.53 5.60 9.82
C THR A 59 9.78 4.71 9.82
N GLY A 60 10.14 4.14 8.68
CA GLY A 60 11.39 3.40 8.48
C GLY A 60 12.63 4.18 8.94
N PHE A 61 12.72 5.46 8.60
CA PHE A 61 13.85 6.31 9.01
C PHE A 61 13.79 6.77 10.47
N ARG A 62 12.60 7.14 10.97
CA ARG A 62 12.43 7.73 12.30
C ARG A 62 12.47 6.71 13.43
N TYR A 63 11.88 5.54 13.20
CA TYR A 63 11.50 4.62 14.27
C TYR A 63 12.32 3.32 14.26
N TYR A 64 12.86 2.93 13.11
CA TYR A 64 13.66 1.70 12.97
C TYR A 64 15.15 1.97 12.83
N SER A 65 15.72 3.04 13.40
CA SER A 65 17.12 3.44 13.15
C SER A 65 18.13 2.29 13.30
N ASP A 66 17.93 1.44 14.32
CA ASP A 66 18.80 0.33 14.73
C ASP A 66 18.15 -1.05 14.63
N SER A 67 16.95 -1.15 14.04
CA SER A 67 16.22 -2.42 13.91
C SER A 67 16.49 -3.09 12.57
N VAL A 68 16.56 -4.43 12.57
CA VAL A 68 16.65 -5.26 11.36
C VAL A 68 15.45 -5.02 10.43
N MET A 69 14.32 -4.55 10.97
CA MET A 69 13.11 -4.21 10.20
C MET A 69 13.22 -2.92 9.40
N LYS A 70 14.26 -2.10 9.62
CA LYS A 70 14.48 -0.85 8.87
C LYS A 70 14.52 -1.07 7.36
N TRP A 71 15.37 -1.99 6.94
CA TRP A 71 15.65 -2.21 5.53
C TRP A 71 14.46 -2.78 4.77
N PRO A 72 13.75 -3.82 5.28
CA PRO A 72 12.51 -4.27 4.68
C PRO A 72 11.45 -3.16 4.57
N THR A 73 11.20 -2.40 5.64
CA THR A 73 10.20 -1.32 5.65
C THR A 73 10.52 -0.22 4.65
N LEU A 74 11.78 0.22 4.59
CA LEU A 74 12.23 1.22 3.62
C LEU A 74 12.16 0.70 2.18
N LEU A 75 12.53 -0.57 1.96
CA LEU A 75 12.54 -1.18 0.63
C LEU A 75 11.11 -1.35 0.11
N VAL A 76 10.20 -1.86 0.94
CA VAL A 76 8.77 -1.98 0.61
C VAL A 76 8.17 -0.59 0.37
N GLY A 77 8.35 0.36 1.30
CA GLY A 77 7.88 1.74 1.14
C GLY A 77 8.42 2.40 -0.14
N GLY A 78 9.70 2.22 -0.43
CA GLY A 78 10.35 2.73 -1.64
C GLY A 78 9.77 2.16 -2.93
N ILE A 79 9.59 0.84 -3.02
CA ILE A 79 8.98 0.19 -4.19
C ILE A 79 7.56 0.70 -4.41
N VAL A 80 6.76 0.78 -3.35
CA VAL A 80 5.36 1.24 -3.46
C VAL A 80 5.28 2.69 -3.87
N PHE A 81 6.14 3.52 -3.29
CA PHE A 81 6.21 4.93 -3.64
C PHE A 81 6.56 5.09 -5.13
N LEU A 82 7.57 4.38 -5.62
CA LEU A 82 7.96 4.43 -7.03
C LEU A 82 6.86 3.93 -7.97
N LEU A 83 6.16 2.86 -7.60
CA LEU A 83 5.07 2.31 -8.40
C LEU A 83 3.82 3.21 -8.39
N GLY A 84 3.49 3.79 -7.23
CA GLY A 84 2.44 4.80 -7.10
C GLY A 84 2.76 6.04 -7.93
N LEU A 85 3.99 6.55 -7.83
CA LEU A 85 4.49 7.67 -8.63
C LEU A 85 4.43 7.35 -10.13
N ALA A 86 4.86 6.15 -10.55
CA ALA A 86 4.78 5.72 -11.94
C ALA A 86 3.34 5.69 -12.46
N ASN A 87 2.39 5.19 -11.67
CA ASN A 87 0.96 5.20 -12.03
C ASN A 87 0.41 6.63 -12.17
N ILE A 88 0.80 7.53 -11.26
CA ILE A 88 0.43 8.95 -11.31
C ILE A 88 1.01 9.59 -12.57
N LEU A 89 2.31 9.43 -12.83
CA LEU A 89 2.99 9.97 -14.01
C LEU A 89 2.44 9.41 -15.32
N GLY A 90 2.05 8.13 -15.35
CA GLY A 90 1.38 7.52 -16.50
C GLY A 90 0.04 8.17 -16.82
N LYS A 91 -0.74 8.60 -15.80
CA LYS A 91 -2.00 9.33 -16.03
C LYS A 91 -1.82 10.73 -16.59
N PHE A 92 -0.66 11.34 -16.36
CA PHE A 92 -0.30 12.62 -16.95
C PHE A 92 0.36 12.48 -18.33
N ASP A 93 0.34 11.27 -18.90
CA ASP A 93 0.96 10.95 -20.19
C ASP A 93 2.48 11.25 -20.21
N VAL A 94 3.11 11.32 -19.02
CA VAL A 94 4.55 11.53 -18.86
C VAL A 94 5.32 10.24 -19.13
N LEU A 95 4.69 9.09 -18.85
CA LEU A 95 5.25 7.76 -19.06
C LEU A 95 4.26 6.89 -19.83
N ASN A 96 4.63 6.51 -21.05
CA ASN A 96 3.80 5.69 -21.91
C ASN A 96 4.07 4.20 -21.63
N PHE A 97 3.39 3.65 -20.61
CA PHE A 97 3.52 2.23 -20.27
C PHE A 97 2.69 1.39 -21.25
N ALA A 98 3.36 0.72 -22.19
CA ALA A 98 2.74 -0.23 -23.10
C ALA A 98 2.20 -1.46 -22.32
N GLY A 99 0.93 -1.42 -21.89
CA GLY A 99 0.23 -2.57 -21.31
C GLY A 99 -0.57 -2.28 -20.03
N GLU A 100 -1.65 -1.49 -20.13
CA GLU A 100 -2.48 -1.05 -19.00
C GLU A 100 -3.11 -2.21 -18.18
N ALA A 101 -3.53 -3.30 -18.85
CA ALA A 101 -4.23 -4.41 -18.18
C ALA A 101 -3.30 -5.23 -17.26
N ASN A 102 -2.09 -5.54 -17.73
CA ASN A 102 -1.10 -6.29 -16.94
C ASN A 102 -0.59 -5.44 -15.77
N PHE A 103 -0.54 -4.12 -15.95
CA PHE A 103 -0.14 -3.20 -14.91
C PHE A 103 -1.13 -3.18 -13.74
N ALA A 104 -2.45 -3.21 -14.00
CA ALA A 104 -3.45 -3.23 -12.94
C ALA A 104 -3.33 -4.46 -12.02
N ILE A 105 -3.12 -5.65 -12.60
CA ILE A 105 -2.93 -6.89 -11.82
C ILE A 105 -1.64 -6.82 -10.99
N PHE A 106 -0.55 -6.37 -11.61
CA PHE A 106 0.73 -6.19 -10.93
C PHE A 106 0.62 -5.22 -9.75
N MET A 107 -0.07 -4.08 -9.92
CA MET A 107 -0.30 -3.12 -8.86
C MET A 107 -1.13 -3.71 -7.71
N ASN A 108 -2.18 -4.50 -8.00
CA ASN A 108 -2.98 -5.15 -6.96
C ASN A 108 -2.18 -6.18 -6.14
N ILE A 109 -1.28 -6.92 -6.78
CA ILE A 109 -0.35 -7.84 -6.09
C ILE A 109 0.57 -7.06 -5.16
N ILE A 110 1.19 -5.99 -5.67
CA ILE A 110 2.04 -5.11 -4.86
C ILE A 110 1.26 -4.58 -3.66
N TYR A 111 0.06 -4.02 -3.87
CA TYR A 111 -0.77 -3.47 -2.80
C TYR A 111 -1.10 -4.49 -1.71
N THR A 112 -1.39 -5.74 -2.11
CA THR A 112 -1.67 -6.83 -1.18
C THR A 112 -0.44 -7.17 -0.33
N LEU A 113 0.73 -7.34 -0.96
CA LEU A 113 1.99 -7.62 -0.26
C LEU A 113 2.36 -6.50 0.72
N VAL A 114 2.06 -5.26 0.36
CA VAL A 114 2.38 -4.07 1.16
C VAL A 114 1.45 -3.94 2.35
N GLY A 115 0.15 -4.18 2.15
CA GLY A 115 -0.80 -4.24 3.26
C GLY A 115 -0.41 -5.30 4.29
N ILE A 116 0.00 -6.48 3.82
CA ILE A 116 0.50 -7.55 4.70
C ILE A 116 1.76 -7.11 5.44
N PHE A 117 2.71 -6.47 4.76
CA PHE A 117 3.94 -5.97 5.39
C PHE A 117 3.63 -4.91 6.46
N LEU A 118 2.71 -3.98 6.17
CA LEU A 118 2.24 -2.98 7.13
C LEU A 118 1.64 -3.64 8.38
N LEU A 119 0.79 -4.64 8.19
CA LEU A 119 0.22 -5.44 9.29
C LEU A 119 1.33 -6.07 10.13
N LEU A 120 2.31 -6.72 9.50
CA LEU A 120 3.43 -7.35 10.20
C LEU A 120 4.25 -6.33 10.99
N THR A 121 4.53 -5.17 10.41
CA THR A 121 5.26 -4.08 11.10
C THR A 121 4.48 -3.51 12.28
N ALA A 122 3.14 -3.38 12.16
CA ALA A 122 2.30 -2.94 13.27
C ALA A 122 2.33 -3.93 14.45
N PHE A 123 2.41 -5.23 14.18
CA PHE A 123 2.51 -6.24 15.24
C PHE A 123 3.92 -6.42 15.82
N THR A 124 4.98 -6.08 15.08
CA THR A 124 6.36 -6.13 15.58
C THR A 124 6.77 -4.90 16.39
N TYR A 125 5.94 -3.86 16.40
CA TYR A 125 6.13 -2.68 17.24
C TYR A 125 5.72 -2.88 18.71
N LYS A 126 5.25 -4.09 19.08
CA LYS A 126 4.94 -4.51 20.45
C LYS A 126 6.14 -5.11 21.17
#